data_AF-A0A0C2SIZ5-F1
#
_entry.id   AF-A0A0C2SIZ5-F1
#
_cell.length_a   1.000
_cell.length_b   1.000
_cell.length_c   1.000
_cell.angle_alpha   90.00
_cell.angle_beta   90.00
_cell.angle_gamma   90.00
#
_symmetry.space_group_name_H-M   'P 1'
#
loop_
_entity.id
_entity.type
_entity.pdbx_description
1 polymer ?
#
loop_
_entity_poly.entity_id
_entity_poly.type
_entity_poly.pdbx_seq_one_letter_code
_entity_poly.pdbx_strand_id
1 'polypeptide(L)'
;TGGPYWIDYLTTTYNQSLTLTYNFAVVGSTINASLVRPLLGVTLEDQVRTYLHKFSDKPPSTPWKSSNTLFSIWISINDIGRSYFNPGDRDAFSDLLLDSYFNLVEQLVSSRARLFYFINVPPVNRSPLVRARGVESQDTERAVIQGYNDKLLTRITNFGQNHPDVRTWFWDSHAAFTAILDDPARYGFRDVTSWNPIDPAYFWGNDYHPGSTAHKIFAQEMRNSLQDFPW
;
A
#
# COMPACT_ATOMS: atom_id res chain seq x y z
N THR A 1 -12.04 -0.65 10.74
CA THR A 1 -11.60 -0.62 12.15
C THR A 1 -11.73 0.80 12.65
N GLY A 2 -12.08 1.01 13.92
CA GLY A 2 -12.77 2.23 14.41
C GLY A 2 -11.93 3.49 14.64
N GLY A 3 -10.84 3.69 13.89
CA GLY A 3 -9.95 4.85 14.08
C GLY A 3 -9.17 5.24 12.83
N PRO A 4 -8.34 6.29 12.91
CA PRO A 4 -7.57 6.81 11.78
C PRO A 4 -6.63 5.75 11.17
N TYR A 5 -6.47 5.81 9.85
CA TYR A 5 -5.50 5.02 9.10
C TYR A 5 -4.14 5.73 9.06
N TRP A 6 -3.13 5.05 8.53
CA TRP A 6 -1.76 5.57 8.47
C TRP A 6 -1.69 6.92 7.74
N ILE A 7 -2.48 7.10 6.68
CA ILE A 7 -2.48 8.32 5.89
C ILE A 7 -3.04 9.49 6.71
N ASP A 8 -4.05 9.25 7.52
CA ASP A 8 -4.63 10.28 8.39
C ASP A 8 -3.61 10.76 9.43
N TYR A 9 -2.89 9.83 10.06
CA TYR A 9 -1.80 10.16 10.99
C TYR A 9 -0.64 10.88 10.31
N LEU A 10 -0.23 10.43 9.12
CA LEU A 10 0.86 11.06 8.38
C LEU A 10 0.51 12.52 8.04
N THR A 11 -0.75 12.78 7.71
CA THR A 11 -1.25 14.10 7.31
C THR A 11 -1.51 15.04 8.47
N THR A 12 -2.02 14.53 9.59
CA THR A 12 -2.55 15.37 10.68
C THR A 12 -1.70 15.35 11.96
N THR A 13 -0.86 14.33 12.13
CA THR A 13 -0.08 14.12 13.36
C THR A 13 1.42 14.21 13.10
N TYR A 14 1.90 13.64 11.99
CA TYR A 14 3.34 13.56 11.68
C TYR A 14 3.76 14.46 10.52
N ASN A 15 2.88 15.35 10.06
CA ASN A 15 3.19 16.36 9.06
C ASN A 15 4.17 17.41 9.62
N GLN A 16 5.01 17.96 8.75
CA GLN A 16 5.96 19.03 9.12
C GLN A 16 5.46 20.43 8.73
N SER A 17 4.50 20.48 7.81
CA SER A 17 3.90 21.69 7.24
C SER A 17 2.39 21.45 7.03
N LEU A 18 1.66 22.48 6.59
CA LEU A 18 0.27 22.29 6.16
C LEU A 18 0.21 21.31 5.00
N THR A 19 -0.27 20.10 5.27
CA THR A 19 -0.38 19.01 4.30
C THR A 19 -1.85 18.74 4.01
N LEU A 20 -2.22 18.71 2.74
CA LEU A 20 -3.56 18.29 2.30
C LEU A 20 -3.48 16.89 1.70
N THR A 21 -4.45 16.04 2.03
CA THR A 21 -4.54 14.69 1.48
C THR A 21 -5.80 14.53 0.65
N TYR A 22 -5.60 14.06 -0.57
CA TYR A 22 -6.66 13.66 -1.49
C TYR A 22 -6.62 12.15 -1.59
N ASN A 23 -7.43 11.48 -0.76
CA ASN A 23 -7.42 10.03 -0.65
C ASN A 23 -8.38 9.40 -1.67
N PHE A 24 -7.81 8.74 -2.68
CA PHE A 24 -8.58 8.00 -3.69
C PHE A 24 -8.75 6.51 -3.34
N ALA A 25 -8.12 6.03 -2.25
CA ALA A 25 -8.11 4.62 -1.91
C ALA A 25 -9.52 4.11 -1.59
N VAL A 26 -9.90 3.00 -2.20
CA VAL A 26 -11.14 2.28 -1.92
C VAL A 26 -10.82 0.89 -1.39
N VAL A 27 -11.53 0.50 -0.32
CA VAL A 27 -11.35 -0.81 0.30
C VAL A 27 -11.61 -1.92 -0.72
N GLY A 28 -10.73 -2.92 -0.76
CA GLY A 28 -10.86 -4.06 -1.66
C GLY A 28 -10.52 -3.76 -3.13
N SER A 29 -9.97 -2.59 -3.45
CA SER A 29 -9.46 -2.30 -4.79
C SER A 29 -8.31 -3.22 -5.18
N THR A 30 -8.35 -3.65 -6.43
CA THR A 30 -7.29 -4.36 -7.15
C THR A 30 -6.68 -3.43 -8.20
N ILE A 31 -5.57 -3.83 -8.82
CA ILE A 31 -4.92 -3.02 -9.86
C ILE A 31 -5.82 -2.89 -11.08
N ASN A 32 -6.26 -4.04 -11.63
CA ASN A 32 -7.01 -4.14 -12.88
C ASN A 32 -8.12 -5.19 -12.76
N ALA A 33 -9.36 -4.81 -13.04
CA ALA A 33 -10.53 -5.68 -12.88
C ALA A 33 -10.54 -6.88 -13.82
N SER A 34 -9.84 -6.80 -14.95
CA SER A 34 -9.70 -7.90 -15.93
C SER A 34 -8.71 -8.97 -15.46
N LEU A 35 -7.75 -8.60 -14.59
CA LEU A 35 -6.80 -9.54 -13.99
C LEU A 35 -7.34 -10.12 -12.68
N VAL A 36 -7.79 -9.25 -11.78
CA VAL A 36 -8.40 -9.63 -10.50
C VAL A 36 -9.58 -8.72 -10.21
N ARG A 37 -10.76 -9.30 -10.01
CA ARG A 37 -11.98 -8.54 -9.74
C ARG A 37 -11.90 -7.86 -8.35
N PRO A 38 -12.10 -6.53 -8.26
CA PRO A 38 -12.12 -5.81 -6.98
C PRO A 38 -13.37 -6.12 -6.16
N LEU A 39 -13.33 -5.86 -4.85
CA LEU A 39 -14.46 -6.10 -3.95
C LEU A 39 -15.67 -5.22 -4.28
N LEU A 40 -15.44 -3.91 -4.42
CA LEU A 40 -16.48 -2.90 -4.58
C LEU A 40 -16.59 -2.37 -6.01
N GLY A 41 -15.99 -3.06 -6.98
CA GLY A 41 -16.02 -2.64 -8.39
C GLY A 41 -15.10 -1.47 -8.72
N VAL A 42 -14.26 -0.99 -7.79
CA VAL A 42 -13.32 0.11 -8.01
C VAL A 42 -11.90 -0.42 -8.03
N THR A 43 -11.14 -0.07 -9.06
CA THR A 43 -9.74 -0.46 -9.28
C THR A 43 -8.77 0.70 -9.08
N LEU A 44 -7.47 0.44 -9.10
CA LEU A 44 -6.46 1.50 -9.23
C LEU A 44 -6.60 2.25 -10.56
N GLU A 45 -6.98 1.57 -11.65
CA GLU A 45 -7.27 2.23 -12.94
C GLU A 45 -8.35 3.32 -12.79
N ASP A 46 -9.41 3.04 -12.03
CA ASP A 46 -10.47 4.01 -11.75
C ASP A 46 -10.01 5.20 -10.90
N GLN A 47 -9.16 4.94 -9.91
CA GLN A 47 -8.60 5.96 -9.04
C GLN A 47 -7.66 6.89 -9.81
N VAL A 48 -6.77 6.32 -10.64
CA VAL A 48 -5.87 7.08 -11.53
C VAL A 48 -6.67 7.86 -12.57
N ARG A 49 -7.68 7.24 -13.19
CA ARG A 49 -8.59 7.94 -14.12
C ARG A 49 -9.30 9.12 -13.46
N THR A 50 -9.75 8.98 -12.22
CA THR A 50 -10.35 10.07 -11.45
C THR A 50 -9.37 11.21 -11.24
N TYR A 51 -8.14 10.89 -10.84
CA TYR A 51 -7.06 11.88 -10.71
C TYR A 51 -6.78 12.58 -12.05
N LEU A 52 -6.59 11.82 -13.13
CA LEU A 52 -6.30 12.36 -14.46
C LEU A 52 -7.40 13.31 -14.93
N HIS A 53 -8.66 12.94 -14.75
CA HIS A 53 -9.79 13.76 -15.19
C HIS A 53 -9.99 15.02 -14.33
N LYS A 54 -9.78 14.95 -13.01
CA LYS A 54 -10.19 16.03 -12.10
C LYS A 54 -9.03 16.89 -11.60
N PHE A 55 -7.81 16.38 -11.60
CA PHE A 55 -6.69 16.99 -10.89
C PHE A 55 -5.45 17.20 -11.75
N SER A 56 -5.24 16.45 -12.84
CA SER A 56 -3.99 16.53 -13.63
C SER A 56 -3.69 17.94 -14.18
N ASP A 57 -4.73 18.71 -14.49
CA ASP A 57 -4.62 20.10 -14.98
C ASP A 57 -4.45 21.14 -13.86
N LYS A 58 -4.29 20.71 -12.60
CA LYS A 58 -4.02 21.58 -11.43
C LYS A 58 -5.10 22.67 -11.28
N PRO A 59 -6.37 22.29 -11.13
CA PRO A 59 -7.47 23.26 -11.06
C PRO A 59 -7.28 24.23 -9.89
N PRO A 60 -7.85 25.45 -9.94
CA PRO A 60 -7.74 26.42 -8.85
C PRO A 60 -8.20 25.91 -7.48
N SER A 61 -9.13 24.95 -7.45
CA SER A 61 -9.59 24.28 -6.22
C SER A 61 -8.56 23.31 -5.62
N THR A 62 -7.56 22.87 -6.39
CA THR A 62 -6.47 21.98 -5.95
C THR A 62 -5.20 22.28 -6.76
N PRO A 63 -4.54 23.42 -6.49
CA PRO A 63 -3.41 23.90 -7.28
C PRO A 63 -2.09 23.23 -6.87
N TRP A 64 -2.01 21.92 -7.04
CA TRP A 64 -0.86 21.11 -6.63
C TRP A 64 0.37 21.36 -7.53
N LYS A 65 1.58 21.14 -6.99
CA LYS A 65 2.83 21.30 -7.73
C LYS A 65 3.60 19.98 -7.76
N SER A 66 4.20 19.70 -8.91
CA SER A 66 5.04 18.52 -9.10
C SER A 66 6.19 18.44 -8.09
N SER A 67 6.66 19.58 -7.59
CA SER A 67 7.78 19.69 -6.64
C SER A 67 7.40 19.45 -5.18
N ASN A 68 6.12 19.35 -4.82
CA ASN A 68 5.69 19.19 -3.42
C ASN A 68 4.46 18.28 -3.23
N THR A 69 4.08 17.52 -4.26
CA THR A 69 2.94 16.59 -4.19
C THR A 69 3.44 15.17 -4.29
N LEU A 70 3.27 14.41 -3.20
CA LEU A 70 3.63 13.00 -3.10
C LEU A 70 2.49 12.12 -3.61
N PHE A 71 2.78 11.29 -4.60
CA PHE A 71 1.88 10.26 -5.12
C PHE A 71 2.17 8.95 -4.39
N SER A 72 1.40 8.68 -3.34
CA SER A 72 1.55 7.45 -2.55
C SER A 72 0.65 6.34 -3.07
N ILE A 73 1.22 5.14 -3.26
CA ILE A 73 0.48 3.98 -3.78
C ILE A 73 0.74 2.76 -2.88
N TRP A 74 -0.31 2.31 -2.19
CA TRP A 74 -0.35 1.05 -1.45
C TRP A 74 -1.53 0.21 -1.95
N ILE A 75 -1.25 -0.81 -2.75
CA ILE A 75 -2.22 -1.62 -3.48
C ILE A 75 -1.68 -3.06 -3.55
N SER A 76 -2.31 -3.94 -4.33
CA SER A 76 -1.87 -5.33 -4.56
C SER A 76 -2.15 -6.33 -3.45
N ILE A 77 -2.41 -5.88 -2.21
CA ILE A 77 -2.88 -6.76 -1.11
C ILE A 77 -4.10 -7.58 -1.54
N ASN A 78 -5.07 -6.93 -2.19
CA ASN A 78 -6.27 -7.60 -2.68
C ASN A 78 -6.01 -8.46 -3.92
N ASP A 79 -5.09 -8.05 -4.80
CA ASP A 79 -4.71 -8.84 -5.97
C ASP A 79 -4.14 -10.19 -5.53
N ILE A 80 -3.20 -10.18 -4.57
CA ILE A 80 -2.62 -11.40 -4.00
C ILE A 80 -3.65 -12.19 -3.19
N GLY A 81 -4.33 -11.56 -2.24
CA GLY A 81 -5.29 -12.24 -1.34
C GLY A 81 -6.48 -12.89 -2.06
N ARG A 82 -6.77 -12.49 -3.31
CA ARG A 82 -7.83 -13.04 -4.17
C ARG A 82 -7.32 -14.01 -5.23
N SER A 83 -6.01 -14.18 -5.40
CA SER A 83 -5.45 -14.96 -6.51
C SER A 83 -4.30 -15.89 -6.14
N TYR A 84 -3.77 -15.85 -4.91
CA TYR A 84 -2.64 -16.71 -4.51
C TYR A 84 -2.95 -18.20 -4.65
N PHE A 85 -4.21 -18.60 -4.48
CA PHE A 85 -4.69 -19.98 -4.55
C PHE A 85 -5.13 -20.41 -5.96
N ASN A 86 -5.13 -19.49 -6.94
CA ASN A 86 -5.54 -19.83 -8.30
C ASN A 86 -4.46 -20.69 -8.98
N PRO A 87 -4.86 -21.62 -9.88
CA PRO A 87 -3.91 -22.47 -10.59
C PRO A 87 -3.01 -21.67 -11.54
N GLY A 88 -1.90 -22.27 -11.95
CA GLY A 88 -0.94 -21.69 -12.90
C GLY A 88 0.14 -20.85 -12.24
N ASP A 89 1.06 -20.36 -13.05
CA ASP A 89 2.27 -19.68 -12.59
C ASP A 89 1.95 -18.32 -11.93
N ARG A 90 2.04 -18.28 -10.60
CA ARG A 90 1.80 -17.06 -9.81
C ARG A 90 2.94 -16.04 -9.94
N ASP A 91 4.15 -16.50 -10.27
CA ASP A 91 5.29 -15.62 -10.49
C ASP A 91 5.13 -14.87 -11.82
N ALA A 92 4.77 -15.57 -12.90
CA ALA A 92 4.44 -14.94 -14.18
C ALA A 92 3.19 -14.05 -14.08
N PHE A 93 2.18 -14.45 -13.30
CA PHE A 93 1.00 -13.61 -13.06
C PHE A 93 1.34 -12.31 -12.34
N SER A 94 2.34 -12.31 -11.45
CA SER A 94 2.82 -11.11 -10.78
C SER A 94 3.42 -10.09 -11.76
N ASP A 95 4.06 -10.54 -12.85
CA ASP A 95 4.51 -9.64 -13.92
C ASP A 95 3.33 -8.95 -14.61
N LEU A 96 2.24 -9.67 -14.92
CA LEU A 96 1.04 -9.07 -15.54
C LEU A 96 0.41 -7.99 -14.65
N LEU A 97 0.34 -8.25 -13.33
CA LEU A 97 -0.14 -7.28 -12.36
C LEU A 97 0.77 -6.04 -12.33
N LEU A 98 2.08 -6.23 -12.30
CA LEU A 98 3.05 -5.13 -12.24
C LEU A 98 3.15 -4.35 -13.54
N ASP A 99 2.97 -4.98 -14.70
CA ASP A 99 2.89 -4.28 -15.98
C ASP A 99 1.67 -3.35 -15.99
N SER A 100 0.51 -3.83 -15.51
CA SER A 100 -0.68 -2.99 -15.35
C SER A 100 -0.47 -1.87 -14.31
N TYR A 101 0.22 -2.16 -13.20
CA TYR A 101 0.55 -1.17 -12.18
C TYR A 101 1.42 -0.06 -12.76
N PHE A 102 2.54 -0.40 -13.39
CA PHE A 102 3.50 0.58 -13.87
C PHE A 102 2.99 1.34 -15.10
N ASN A 103 2.14 0.75 -15.93
CA ASN A 103 1.41 1.50 -16.96
C ASN A 103 0.55 2.63 -16.38
N LEU A 104 0.01 2.48 -15.17
CA LEU A 104 -0.70 3.54 -14.47
C LEU A 104 0.25 4.58 -13.87
N VAL A 105 1.39 4.16 -13.34
CA VAL A 105 2.46 5.06 -12.86
C VAL A 105 2.97 5.94 -14.01
N GLU A 106 3.18 5.38 -15.19
CA GLU A 106 3.61 6.13 -16.39
C GLU A 106 2.58 7.20 -16.81
N GLN A 107 1.28 6.93 -16.66
CA GLN A 107 0.24 7.94 -16.88
C GLN A 107 0.33 9.08 -15.86
N LEU A 108 0.62 8.78 -14.60
CA LEU A 108 0.85 9.80 -13.57
C LEU A 108 2.08 10.65 -13.92
N VAL A 109 3.19 10.04 -14.34
CA VAL A 109 4.38 10.79 -14.81
C VAL A 109 4.04 11.68 -16.00
N SER A 110 3.29 11.17 -16.97
CA SER A 110 2.82 11.93 -18.14
C SER A 110 1.96 13.14 -17.74
N SER A 111 1.27 13.04 -16.59
CA SER A 111 0.49 14.14 -15.99
C SER A 111 1.30 15.12 -15.13
N ARG A 112 2.64 15.04 -15.16
CA ARG A 112 3.59 15.85 -14.38
C ARG A 112 3.72 15.42 -12.90
N ALA A 113 3.30 14.22 -12.50
CA ALA A 113 3.67 13.67 -11.20
C ALA A 113 5.17 13.40 -11.15
N ARG A 114 5.85 13.76 -10.05
CA ARG A 114 7.32 13.64 -9.94
C ARG A 114 7.82 13.05 -8.64
N LEU A 115 7.00 12.99 -7.59
CA LEU A 115 7.39 12.46 -6.29
C LEU A 115 6.49 11.26 -6.00
N PHE A 116 7.06 10.06 -5.93
CA PHE A 116 6.30 8.83 -5.72
C PHE A 116 6.70 8.14 -4.43
N TYR A 117 5.72 7.59 -3.73
CA TYR A 117 5.92 6.78 -2.55
C TYR A 117 5.28 5.41 -2.73
N PHE A 118 6.12 4.38 -2.83
CA PHE A 118 5.68 3.02 -3.07
C PHE A 118 5.69 2.22 -1.78
N ILE A 119 4.67 1.37 -1.62
CA ILE A 119 4.52 0.50 -0.45
C ILE A 119 4.24 -0.92 -0.96
N ASN A 120 5.00 -1.89 -0.49
CA ASN A 120 4.86 -3.30 -0.89
C ASN A 120 3.68 -4.00 -0.18
N VAL A 121 3.50 -5.29 -0.45
CA VAL A 121 2.45 -6.09 0.18
C VAL A 121 2.93 -6.59 1.55
N PRO A 122 2.25 -6.27 2.66
CA PRO A 122 2.58 -6.81 3.98
C PRO A 122 2.37 -8.34 4.05
N PRO A 123 2.93 -9.07 5.05
CA PRO A 123 2.74 -10.49 5.28
C PRO A 123 1.32 -10.81 5.77
N VAL A 124 0.31 -10.50 4.97
CA VAL A 124 -1.12 -10.77 5.26
C VAL A 124 -1.43 -12.26 5.30
N ASN A 125 -0.51 -13.10 4.84
CA ASN A 125 -0.52 -14.53 5.11
C ASN A 125 -0.52 -14.85 6.61
N ARG A 126 -0.07 -13.92 7.48
CA ARG A 126 -0.11 -14.04 8.95
C ARG A 126 -1.42 -13.51 9.58
N SER A 127 -2.35 -12.98 8.78
CA SER A 127 -3.63 -12.45 9.29
C SER A 127 -4.51 -13.55 9.91
N PRO A 128 -5.39 -13.22 10.86
CA PRO A 128 -6.34 -14.17 11.43
C PRO A 128 -7.17 -14.91 10.36
N LEU A 129 -7.57 -14.21 9.29
CA LEU A 129 -8.30 -14.76 8.15
C LEU A 129 -7.54 -15.88 7.46
N VAL A 130 -6.26 -15.67 7.16
CA VAL A 130 -5.46 -16.65 6.42
C VAL A 130 -5.02 -17.79 7.35
N ARG A 131 -4.74 -17.49 8.62
CA ARG A 131 -4.50 -18.51 9.65
C ARG A 131 -5.69 -19.47 9.78
N ALA A 132 -6.92 -18.96 9.73
CA ALA A 132 -8.14 -19.78 9.77
C ALA A 132 -8.29 -20.71 8.54
N ARG A 133 -7.58 -20.44 7.43
CA ARG A 133 -7.53 -21.30 6.23
C ARG A 133 -6.46 -22.40 6.30
N GLY A 134 -5.63 -22.41 7.33
CA GLY A 134 -4.61 -23.45 7.56
C GLY A 134 -3.21 -23.11 7.04
N VAL A 135 -2.23 -23.93 7.44
CA VAL A 135 -0.78 -23.70 7.18
C VAL A 135 -0.47 -23.65 5.68
N GLU A 136 -1.10 -24.52 4.88
CA GLU A 136 -0.89 -24.53 3.42
C GLU A 136 -1.28 -23.20 2.76
N SER A 137 -2.39 -22.59 3.17
CA SER A 137 -2.78 -21.25 2.68
C SER A 137 -1.77 -20.18 3.10
N GLN A 138 -1.28 -20.23 4.34
CA GLN A 138 -0.26 -19.29 4.83
C GLN A 138 1.05 -19.42 4.06
N ASP A 139 1.49 -20.64 3.78
CA ASP A 139 2.74 -20.92 3.05
C ASP A 139 2.64 -20.52 1.58
N THR A 140 1.50 -20.84 0.94
CA THR A 140 1.26 -20.48 -0.47
C THR A 140 1.19 -18.97 -0.64
N GLU A 141 0.41 -18.28 0.19
CA GLU A 141 0.30 -16.82 0.11
C GLU A 141 1.63 -16.14 0.46
N ARG A 142 2.40 -16.66 1.43
CA ARG A 142 3.76 -16.17 1.73
C ARG A 142 4.66 -16.19 0.50
N ALA A 143 4.70 -17.31 -0.21
CA ALA A 143 5.55 -17.46 -1.39
C ALA A 143 5.17 -16.47 -2.51
N VAL A 144 3.86 -16.28 -2.73
CA VAL A 144 3.35 -15.32 -3.73
C VAL A 144 3.64 -13.88 -3.33
N ILE A 145 3.46 -13.51 -2.05
CA ILE A 145 3.80 -12.19 -1.52
C ILE A 145 5.29 -11.89 -1.73
N GLN A 146 6.16 -12.86 -1.42
CA GLN A 146 7.61 -12.68 -1.57
C GLN A 146 8.00 -12.45 -3.03
N GLY A 147 7.58 -13.31 -3.95
CA GLY A 147 7.87 -13.14 -5.39
C GLY A 147 7.33 -11.83 -5.95
N TYR A 148 6.11 -11.45 -5.56
CA TYR A 148 5.51 -10.17 -5.96
C TYR A 148 6.32 -8.96 -5.44
N ASN A 149 6.71 -8.97 -4.17
CA ASN A 149 7.44 -7.87 -3.54
C ASN A 149 8.85 -7.70 -4.14
N ASP A 150 9.56 -8.79 -4.44
CA ASP A 150 10.87 -8.77 -5.08
C ASP A 150 10.78 -8.13 -6.49
N LYS A 151 9.76 -8.51 -7.26
CA LYS A 151 9.49 -7.94 -8.58
C LYS A 151 9.08 -6.47 -8.50
N LEU A 152 8.23 -6.09 -7.54
CA LEU A 152 7.84 -4.70 -7.30
C LEU A 152 9.07 -3.83 -7.02
N LEU A 153 9.97 -4.27 -6.13
CA LEU A 153 11.18 -3.51 -5.81
C LEU A 153 12.08 -3.32 -7.04
N THR A 154 12.21 -4.37 -7.85
CA THR A 154 12.94 -4.30 -9.13
C THR A 154 12.31 -3.28 -10.08
N ARG A 155 10.98 -3.28 -10.23
CA ARG A 155 10.26 -2.32 -11.09
C ARG A 155 10.36 -0.88 -10.56
N ILE A 156 10.30 -0.65 -9.25
CA ILE A 156 10.51 0.67 -8.63
C ILE A 156 11.92 1.19 -8.95
N THR A 157 12.94 0.32 -8.81
CA THR A 157 14.33 0.67 -9.09
C THR A 157 14.51 1.06 -10.56
N ASN A 158 14.02 0.22 -11.48
CA ASN A 158 14.08 0.49 -12.92
C ASN A 158 13.31 1.76 -13.30
N PHE A 159 12.13 1.98 -12.70
CA PHE A 159 11.34 3.18 -12.90
C PHE A 159 12.12 4.45 -12.51
N GLY A 160 12.75 4.46 -11.34
CA GLY A 160 13.60 5.60 -10.92
C GLY A 160 14.80 5.83 -11.85
N GLN A 161 15.39 4.77 -12.41
CA GLN A 161 16.49 4.89 -13.38
C GLN A 161 16.02 5.43 -14.74
N ASN A 162 14.82 5.05 -15.19
CA ASN A 162 14.26 5.45 -16.48
C ASN A 162 13.65 6.86 -16.46
N HIS A 163 13.33 7.40 -15.29
CA HIS A 163 12.76 8.74 -15.11
C HIS A 163 13.65 9.59 -14.19
N PRO A 164 14.77 10.15 -14.69
CA PRO A 164 15.73 10.88 -13.86
C PRO A 164 15.17 12.19 -13.26
N ASP A 165 14.05 12.69 -13.77
CA ASP A 165 13.32 13.84 -13.21
C ASP A 165 12.31 13.44 -12.12
N VAL A 166 12.12 12.14 -11.87
CA VAL A 166 11.26 11.59 -10.83
C VAL A 166 12.09 11.20 -9.60
N ARG A 167 11.54 11.46 -8.42
CA ARG A 167 12.08 10.97 -7.15
C ARG A 167 11.15 9.94 -6.54
N THR A 168 11.72 8.83 -6.09
CA THR A 168 10.98 7.73 -5.47
C THR A 168 11.40 7.54 -4.02
N TRP A 169 10.43 7.17 -3.20
CA TRP A 169 10.62 6.65 -1.86
C TRP A 169 9.91 5.30 -1.76
N PHE A 170 10.36 4.49 -0.83
CA PHE A 170 9.80 3.17 -0.58
C PHE A 170 9.67 2.96 0.92
N TRP A 171 8.55 2.39 1.35
CA TRP A 171 8.41 1.86 2.70
C TRP A 171 8.02 0.39 2.65
N ASP A 172 8.82 -0.40 3.33
CA ASP A 172 8.68 -1.84 3.40
C ASP A 172 7.65 -2.20 4.47
N SER A 173 6.37 -2.21 4.07
CA SER A 173 5.30 -2.68 4.93
C SER A 173 5.48 -4.14 5.33
N HIS A 174 6.15 -4.95 4.49
CA HIS A 174 6.42 -6.34 4.82
C HIS A 174 7.36 -6.46 6.02
N ALA A 175 8.46 -5.73 6.01
CA ALA A 175 9.39 -5.66 7.13
C ALA A 175 8.75 -5.04 8.38
N ALA A 176 7.99 -3.94 8.24
CA ALA A 176 7.34 -3.27 9.35
C ALA A 176 6.33 -4.17 10.08
N PHE A 177 5.46 -4.85 9.33
CA PHE A 177 4.54 -5.84 9.91
C PHE A 177 5.29 -7.00 10.53
N THR A 178 6.33 -7.52 9.87
CA THR A 178 7.12 -8.64 10.40
C THR A 178 7.74 -8.28 11.75
N ALA A 179 8.34 -7.10 11.88
CA ALA A 179 8.93 -6.64 13.14
C ALA A 179 7.91 -6.56 14.28
N ILE A 180 6.70 -6.07 14.00
CA ILE A 180 5.61 -6.01 15.00
C ILE A 180 5.10 -7.40 15.36
N LEU A 181 4.87 -8.25 14.35
CA LEU A 181 4.29 -9.57 14.56
C LEU A 181 5.28 -10.54 15.25
N ASP A 182 6.58 -10.28 15.16
CA ASP A 182 7.64 -11.08 15.79
C ASP A 182 7.97 -10.61 17.23
N ASP A 183 7.83 -9.31 17.53
CA ASP A 183 8.05 -8.75 18.88
C ASP A 183 6.90 -7.78 19.28
N PRO A 184 5.67 -8.28 19.48
CA PRO A 184 4.51 -7.41 19.68
C PRO A 184 4.60 -6.53 20.93
N ALA A 185 5.21 -7.03 22.00
CA ALA A 185 5.33 -6.32 23.27
C ALA A 185 6.17 -5.04 23.13
N ARG A 186 7.23 -5.06 22.32
CA ARG A 186 8.04 -3.88 22.01
C ARG A 186 7.24 -2.75 21.35
N TYR A 187 6.20 -3.10 20.62
CA TYR A 187 5.31 -2.15 19.93
C TYR A 187 4.01 -1.88 20.69
N GLY A 188 3.87 -2.41 21.92
CA GLY A 188 2.69 -2.19 22.77
C GLY A 188 1.50 -3.09 22.46
N PHE A 189 1.69 -4.16 21.67
CA PHE A 189 0.66 -5.15 21.41
C PHE A 189 0.77 -6.36 22.34
N ARG A 190 -0.38 -6.85 22.80
CA ARG A 190 -0.49 -8.10 23.57
C ARG A 190 -0.96 -9.29 22.74
N ASP A 191 -1.62 -9.04 21.62
CA ASP A 191 -2.14 -10.07 20.72
C ASP A 191 -1.96 -9.68 19.24
N VAL A 192 -1.36 -10.59 18.48
CA VAL A 192 -1.11 -10.51 17.03
C VAL A 192 -1.69 -11.69 16.26
N THR A 193 -2.52 -12.49 16.92
CA THR A 193 -3.05 -13.76 16.41
C THR A 193 -4.57 -13.74 16.24
N SER A 194 -5.25 -13.07 17.18
CA SER A 194 -6.69 -12.80 17.18
C SER A 194 -6.93 -11.35 16.77
N TRP A 195 -8.19 -10.93 16.70
CA TRP A 195 -8.54 -9.55 16.38
C TRP A 195 -9.53 -8.97 17.38
N ASN A 196 -9.43 -7.65 17.60
CA ASN A 196 -10.37 -6.90 18.42
C ASN A 196 -10.53 -5.48 17.85
N PRO A 197 -11.74 -5.06 17.46
CA PRO A 197 -11.93 -3.77 16.79
C PRO A 197 -11.82 -2.56 17.73
N ILE A 198 -11.81 -2.78 19.05
CA ILE A 198 -11.87 -1.73 20.07
C ILE A 198 -10.56 -1.68 20.86
N ASP A 199 -9.98 -2.82 21.23
CA ASP A 199 -8.82 -2.87 22.12
C ASP A 199 -7.52 -2.51 21.37
N PRO A 200 -6.85 -1.39 21.73
CA PRO A 200 -5.66 -0.92 21.02
C PRO A 200 -4.43 -1.80 21.23
N ALA A 201 -4.46 -2.75 22.18
CA ALA A 201 -3.39 -3.73 22.39
C ALA A 201 -3.49 -4.94 21.45
N TYR A 202 -4.53 -5.02 20.60
CA TYR A 202 -4.59 -5.98 19.50
C TYR A 202 -4.02 -5.34 18.24
N PHE A 203 -3.10 -6.05 17.59
CA PHE A 203 -2.56 -5.59 16.32
C PHE A 203 -3.63 -5.63 15.22
N TRP A 204 -4.41 -6.72 15.15
CA TRP A 204 -5.49 -6.87 14.18
C TRP A 204 -6.79 -6.29 14.72
N GLY A 205 -7.39 -5.36 13.98
CA GLY A 205 -8.69 -4.78 14.34
C GLY A 205 -9.88 -5.53 13.73
N ASN A 206 -9.65 -6.30 12.67
CA ASN A 206 -10.54 -7.36 12.20
C ASN A 206 -9.70 -8.54 11.71
N ASP A 207 -10.31 -9.53 11.06
CA ASP A 207 -9.62 -10.74 10.63
C ASP A 207 -8.54 -10.52 9.56
N TYR A 208 -8.44 -9.34 8.94
CA TYR A 208 -7.49 -9.07 7.86
C TYR A 208 -6.70 -7.76 7.99
N HIS A 209 -7.22 -6.78 8.73
CA HIS A 209 -6.70 -5.41 8.77
C HIS A 209 -6.17 -5.04 10.15
N PRO A 210 -5.04 -4.33 10.21
CA PRO A 210 -4.52 -3.81 11.47
C PRO A 210 -5.47 -2.78 12.12
N GLY A 211 -5.34 -2.65 13.44
CA GLY A 211 -6.00 -1.62 14.23
C GLY A 211 -5.34 -0.25 14.06
N SER A 212 -5.98 0.80 14.57
CA SER A 212 -5.48 2.18 14.42
C SER A 212 -4.13 2.40 15.13
N THR A 213 -3.85 1.70 16.25
CA THR A 213 -2.55 1.74 16.93
C THR A 213 -1.40 1.34 15.99
N ALA A 214 -1.57 0.27 15.23
CA ALA A 214 -0.58 -0.17 14.24
C ALA A 214 -0.45 0.84 13.10
N HIS A 215 -1.57 1.39 12.60
CA HIS A 215 -1.54 2.46 11.61
C HIS A 215 -0.78 3.71 12.08
N LYS A 216 -0.84 4.07 13.37
CA LYS A 216 -0.07 5.16 13.95
C LYS A 216 1.43 4.87 13.93
N ILE A 217 1.84 3.64 14.23
CA ILE A 217 3.25 3.21 14.15
C ILE A 217 3.72 3.26 12.70
N PHE A 218 2.94 2.73 11.76
CA PHE A 218 3.26 2.78 10.33
C PHE A 218 3.47 4.22 9.85
N ALA A 219 2.56 5.13 10.20
CA ALA A 219 2.69 6.54 9.81
C ALA A 219 3.96 7.19 10.36
N GLN A 220 4.38 6.81 11.57
CA GLN A 220 5.62 7.31 12.17
C GLN A 220 6.86 6.79 11.42
N GLU A 221 6.90 5.50 11.09
CA GLU A 221 7.98 4.90 10.29
C GLU A 221 8.01 5.48 8.87
N MET A 222 6.85 5.63 8.25
CA MET A 222 6.71 6.24 6.93
C MET A 222 7.23 7.67 6.91
N ARG A 223 6.88 8.48 7.91
CA ARG A 223 7.46 9.83 8.09
C ARG A 223 8.98 9.78 8.15
N ASN A 224 9.56 8.79 8.85
CA ASN A 224 11.01 8.64 8.92
C ASN A 224 11.65 8.22 7.59
N SER A 225 10.93 7.49 6.74
CA SER A 225 11.40 7.16 5.38
C SER A 225 11.32 8.36 4.41
N LEU A 226 10.60 9.42 4.76
CA LEU A 226 10.40 10.64 3.97
C LEU A 226 11.26 11.83 4.45
N GLN A 227 12.41 11.59 5.08
CA GLN A 227 13.23 12.65 5.70
C GLN A 227 13.67 13.74 4.73
N ASP A 228 13.95 13.40 3.48
CA ASP A 228 14.37 14.36 2.45
C ASP A 228 13.23 14.81 1.53
N PHE A 229 11.98 14.48 1.87
CA PHE A 229 10.82 14.95 1.12
C PHE A 229 10.64 16.47 1.32
N PRO A 230 10.40 17.26 0.24
CA PRO A 230 10.18 18.69 0.35
C PRO A 230 8.76 18.99 0.88
N TRP A 231 8.60 18.90 2.20
CA TRP A 231 7.36 19.23 2.93
C TRP A 231 6.89 20.67 2.70
#